data_AF-A0A4Q3TPZ7-F1
#
_entry.id   AF-A0A4Q3TPZ7-F1
#
_cell.length_a   1.000
_cell.length_b   1.000
_cell.length_c   1.000
_cell.angle_alpha   90.00
_cell.angle_beta   90.00
_cell.angle_gamma   90.00
#
_symmetry.space_group_name_H-M   'P 1'
#
loop_
_entity.id
_entity.type
_entity.pdbx_description
1 polymer ?
#
loop_
_entity_poly.entity_id
_entity_poly.type
_entity_poly.pdbx_seq_one_letter_code
_entity_poly.pdbx_strand_id
1 'polypeptide(L)'
;MRADGLIRGAIPATAVHLCIDMQRMFAEDTPWRTPWMERVLPVVVRLCDRKSDRTWFTRFMPAAEVGEGWGTWRGYWERWPEMTIERLGP
;
A
#
# COMPACT_ATOMS: atom_id res chain seq x y z
N MET A 1 -21.30 10.87 -18.69
CA MET A 1 -19.95 10.29 -18.50
C MET A 1 -19.18 10.46 -19.80
N ARG A 2 -17.90 10.85 -19.75
CA ARG A 2 -17.06 10.85 -20.96
C ARG A 2 -16.83 9.41 -21.43
N ALA A 3 -16.59 9.21 -22.73
CA ALA A 3 -16.42 7.88 -23.34
C ALA A 3 -15.20 7.11 -22.77
N ASP A 4 -14.24 7.83 -22.21
CA ASP A 4 -13.06 7.29 -21.52
C ASP A 4 -13.33 6.93 -20.04
N GLY A 5 -14.52 7.24 -19.49
CA GLY A 5 -14.85 7.05 -18.09
C GLY A 5 -14.11 7.98 -17.11
N LEU A 6 -13.32 8.94 -17.60
CA LEU A 6 -12.47 9.80 -16.76
C LEU A 6 -13.23 11.04 -16.27
N ILE A 7 -13.40 11.16 -14.96
CA ILE A 7 -14.09 12.27 -14.31
C ILE A 7 -13.31 13.60 -14.46
N ARG A 8 -11.97 13.53 -14.47
CA ARG A 8 -11.07 14.70 -14.50
C ARG A 8 -10.42 14.95 -15.87
N GLY A 9 -10.85 14.23 -16.91
CA GLY A 9 -10.23 14.30 -18.25
C GLY A 9 -8.99 13.43 -18.40
N ALA A 10 -8.33 13.56 -19.54
CA ALA A 10 -7.20 12.71 -19.91
C ALA A 10 -6.05 12.81 -18.90
N ILE A 11 -5.40 11.68 -18.62
CA ILE A 11 -4.22 11.61 -17.75
C ILE A 11 -3.06 12.30 -18.48
N PRO A 12 -2.45 13.37 -17.93
CA PRO A 12 -1.39 14.09 -18.62
C PRO A 12 -0.13 13.22 -18.75
N ALA A 13 0.70 13.53 -19.74
CA ALA A 13 2.02 12.89 -19.90
C ALA A 13 2.88 13.04 -18.63
N THR A 14 2.73 14.16 -17.93
CA THR A 14 3.41 14.51 -16.68
C THR A 14 2.82 13.84 -15.42
N ALA A 15 1.83 12.97 -15.54
CA ALA A 15 1.31 12.21 -14.40
C ALA A 15 2.31 11.14 -13.91
N VAL A 16 2.39 10.99 -12.59
CA VAL A 16 3.13 9.92 -11.92
C VAL A 16 2.18 8.82 -11.46
N HIS A 17 2.67 7.59 -11.40
CA HIS A 17 1.97 6.48 -10.76
C HIS A 17 2.53 6.32 -9.34
N LEU A 18 1.69 6.48 -8.33
CA LEU A 18 2.07 6.24 -6.94
C LEU A 18 1.53 4.86 -6.52
N CYS A 19 2.44 3.89 -6.41
CA CYS A 19 2.15 2.53 -5.99
C CYS A 19 2.18 2.46 -4.45
N ILE A 20 1.00 2.52 -3.85
CA ILE A 20 0.83 2.65 -2.40
C ILE A 20 0.90 1.29 -1.72
N ASP A 21 1.88 1.12 -0.85
CA ASP A 21 1.94 0.08 0.19
C ASP A 21 1.60 -1.34 -0.29
N MET A 22 2.08 -1.69 -1.49
CA MET A 22 1.99 -3.04 -2.07
C MET A 22 2.99 -3.99 -1.40
N GLN A 23 2.91 -4.10 -0.07
CA GLN A 23 3.79 -4.89 0.79
C GLN A 23 3.19 -6.25 1.12
N ARG A 24 4.06 -7.24 1.35
CA ARG A 24 3.71 -8.61 1.76
C ARG A 24 2.77 -8.63 2.97
N MET A 25 2.95 -7.70 3.91
CA MET A 25 2.10 -7.59 5.10
C MET A 25 0.61 -7.42 4.81
N PHE A 26 0.23 -6.97 3.61
CA PHE A 26 -1.16 -6.85 3.18
C PHE A 26 -1.60 -7.95 2.21
N ALA A 27 -0.66 -8.73 1.66
CA ALA A 27 -0.94 -9.79 0.70
C ALA A 27 -1.01 -11.18 1.36
N GLU A 28 -0.12 -11.42 2.31
CA GLU A 28 0.09 -12.72 2.95
C GLU A 28 -0.84 -12.92 4.15
N ASP A 29 -0.73 -14.07 4.80
CA ASP A 29 -1.57 -14.43 5.95
C ASP A 29 -1.13 -13.66 7.19
N THR A 30 -1.60 -12.41 7.28
CA THR A 30 -1.39 -11.52 8.42
C THR A 30 -2.75 -11.00 8.92
N PRO A 31 -2.81 -10.45 10.15
CA PRO A 31 -3.97 -9.72 10.62
C PRO A 31 -4.46 -8.59 9.71
N TRP A 32 -3.60 -8.04 8.84
CA TRP A 32 -3.93 -6.97 7.89
C TRP A 32 -4.06 -7.44 6.46
N ARG A 33 -4.20 -8.76 6.24
CA ARG A 33 -4.40 -9.32 4.90
C ARG A 33 -5.57 -8.64 4.20
N THR A 34 -5.34 -8.28 2.94
CA THR A 34 -6.33 -7.75 2.02
C THR A 34 -6.60 -8.80 0.93
N PRO A 35 -7.67 -9.61 1.05
CA PRO A 35 -7.89 -10.75 0.14
C PRO A 35 -8.03 -10.38 -1.34
N TRP A 36 -8.31 -9.11 -1.63
CA TRP A 36 -8.38 -8.57 -2.99
C TRP A 36 -7.01 -8.22 -3.59
N MET A 37 -5.92 -8.19 -2.82
CA MET A 37 -4.61 -7.75 -3.29
C MET A 37 -4.04 -8.67 -4.37
N GLU A 38 -4.15 -9.99 -4.20
CA GLU A 38 -3.75 -10.98 -5.20
C GLU A 38 -4.46 -10.76 -6.54
N ARG A 39 -5.75 -10.40 -6.49
CA ARG A 39 -6.56 -10.14 -7.69
C ARG A 39 -6.14 -8.87 -8.43
N VAL A 40 -5.71 -7.82 -7.72
CA VAL A 40 -5.32 -6.54 -8.34
C VAL A 40 -3.84 -6.45 -8.70
N LEU A 41 -2.99 -7.28 -8.09
CA LEU A 41 -1.54 -7.27 -8.31
C LEU A 41 -1.14 -7.30 -9.80
N PRO A 42 -1.74 -8.14 -10.68
CA PRO A 42 -1.39 -8.12 -12.10
C PRO A 42 -1.72 -6.79 -12.81
N VAL A 43 -2.73 -6.06 -12.34
CA VAL A 43 -3.07 -4.73 -12.88
C VAL A 43 -2.02 -3.71 -12.44
N VAL A 44 -1.66 -3.75 -11.16
CA VAL A 44 -0.63 -2.86 -10.59
C VAL A 44 0.71 -3.05 -11.27
N VAL A 45 1.13 -4.30 -11.51
CA VAL A 45 2.37 -4.62 -12.25
C VAL A 45 2.35 -3.97 -13.64
N ARG A 46 1.25 -4.10 -14.39
CA ARG A 46 1.14 -3.44 -15.71
C ARG A 46 1.21 -1.92 -15.64
N LEU A 47 0.70 -1.30 -14.57
CA LEU A 47 0.80 0.15 -14.38
C LEU A 47 2.25 0.57 -14.09
N CYS A 48 2.95 -0.19 -13.24
CA CYS A 48 4.37 0.03 -12.96
C CYS A 48 5.23 -0.11 -14.22
N ASP A 49 4.98 -1.11 -15.06
CA ASP A 49 5.73 -1.33 -16.31
C ASP A 49 5.50 -0.22 -17.34
N ARG A 50 4.27 0.30 -17.42
CA ARG A 50 3.88 1.29 -18.45
C ARG A 50 4.55 2.65 -18.30
N LYS A 51 4.90 3.04 -17.07
CA LYS A 51 5.54 4.33 -16.74
C LYS A 51 6.58 4.13 -15.63
N SER A 52 7.50 3.20 -15.84
CA SER A 52 8.49 2.82 -14.82
C SER A 52 9.35 4.01 -14.38
N ASP A 53 9.72 4.89 -15.30
CA ASP A 53 10.44 6.15 -15.07
C ASP A 53 9.67 7.18 -14.23
N ARG A 54 8.36 6.99 -14.07
CA ARG A 54 7.45 7.88 -13.34
C ARG A 54 6.60 7.13 -12.32
N THR A 55 7.08 5.97 -11.88
CA THR A 55 6.46 5.17 -10.82
C THR A 55 7.22 5.35 -9.51
N TRP A 56 6.47 5.65 -8.45
CA TRP A 56 7.00 5.86 -7.11
C TRP A 56 6.33 4.86 -6.17
N PHE A 57 7.11 4.24 -5.29
CA PHE A 57 6.61 3.27 -4.32
C PHE A 57 6.62 3.90 -2.93
N THR A 58 5.56 3.63 -2.16
CA THR A 58 5.58 3.90 -0.72
C THR A 58 5.78 2.60 0.03
N ARG A 59 6.31 2.76 1.24
CA ARG A 59 6.40 1.69 2.23
C ARG A 59 5.78 2.20 3.52
N PHE A 60 4.70 1.57 3.96
CA PHE A 60 4.21 1.70 5.31
C PHE A 60 5.21 1.05 6.28
N MET A 61 5.63 1.81 7.28
CA MET A 61 6.56 1.38 8.32
C MET A 61 5.80 1.23 9.64
N PRO A 62 5.57 -0.01 10.12
CA PRO A 62 5.00 -0.22 11.44
C PRO A 62 5.91 0.31 12.55
N ALA A 63 5.37 0.44 13.76
CA ALA A 63 6.22 0.67 14.94
C ALA A 63 7.18 -0.47 15.18
N ALA A 64 8.32 -0.19 15.84
CA ALA A 64 9.28 -1.25 16.14
C ALA A 64 8.67 -2.26 17.12
N GLU A 65 8.06 -1.76 18.20
CA GLU A 65 7.42 -2.56 19.26
C GLU A 65 6.11 -1.94 19.75
N VAL A 66 5.38 -2.67 20.60
CA VAL A 66 4.13 -2.19 21.20
C VAL A 66 4.41 -1.04 22.16
N GLY A 67 3.62 0.02 22.08
CA GLY A 67 3.80 1.23 22.91
C GLY A 67 4.60 2.33 22.20
N GLU A 68 5.39 1.97 21.18
CA GLU A 68 5.98 2.92 20.25
C GLU A 68 4.92 3.33 19.22
N GLY A 69 4.46 4.57 19.28
CA GLY A 69 3.38 5.06 18.42
C GLY A 69 2.90 6.41 18.91
N TRP A 70 2.45 7.24 17.97
CA TRP A 70 2.04 8.62 18.25
C TRP A 70 0.55 8.79 18.00
N GLY A 71 -0.15 9.43 18.94
CA GLY A 71 -1.60 9.60 18.88
C GLY A 71 -2.31 8.26 18.75
N THR A 72 -3.21 8.16 17.78
CA THR A 72 -4.02 6.95 17.53
C THR A 72 -3.18 5.70 17.23
N TRP A 73 -1.96 5.86 16.73
CA TRP A 73 -1.09 4.71 16.42
C TRP A 73 -0.71 3.90 17.66
N ARG A 74 -0.57 4.51 18.84
CA ARG A 74 -0.25 3.77 20.07
C ARG A 74 -1.30 2.68 20.36
N GLY A 75 -2.58 3.03 20.33
CA GLY A 75 -3.67 2.08 20.53
C GLY A 75 -3.79 1.06 19.39
N TYR A 76 -3.40 1.42 18.16
CA TYR A 76 -3.32 0.47 17.05
C TYR A 76 -2.32 -0.65 17.34
N TRP A 77 -1.14 -0.33 17.86
CA TRP A 77 -0.13 -1.34 18.18
C TRP A 77 -0.48 -2.17 19.41
N GLU A 78 -1.23 -1.62 20.37
CA GLU A 78 -1.81 -2.40 21.46
C GLU A 78 -2.86 -3.41 20.96
N ARG A 79 -3.64 -3.04 19.93
CA ARG A 79 -4.68 -3.89 19.34
C ARG A 79 -4.14 -4.94 18.37
N TRP A 80 -3.12 -4.60 17.59
CA TRP A 80 -2.47 -5.47 16.61
C TRP A 80 -0.98 -5.56 16.87
N PRO A 81 -0.57 -6.13 18.02
CA PRO A 81 0.84 -6.17 18.37
C PRO A 81 1.64 -7.09 17.45
N GLU A 82 1.00 -8.07 16.79
CA GLU A 82 1.59 -8.92 15.76
C GLU A 82 2.04 -8.16 14.51
N MET A 83 1.57 -6.93 14.33
CA MET A 83 1.88 -6.08 13.17
C MET A 83 3.04 -5.11 13.43
N THR A 84 3.66 -5.12 14.60
CA THR A 84 4.91 -4.39 14.84
C THR A 84 6.08 -5.07 14.13
N ILE A 85 7.17 -4.34 13.88
CA ILE A 85 8.36 -4.90 13.22
C ILE A 85 8.96 -6.04 14.06
N GLU A 86 8.98 -5.92 15.39
CA GLU A 86 9.46 -6.96 16.31
C GLU A 86 8.79 -8.31 16.06
N ARG A 87 7.48 -8.32 15.80
CA ARG A 87 6.70 -9.57 15.68
C ARG A 87 6.48 -10.02 14.25
N LEU A 88 6.27 -9.09 13.32
CA LEU A 88 6.03 -9.38 11.92
C LEU A 88 7.33 -9.70 11.17
N GLY A 89 8.45 -9.11 11.60
CA GLY A 89 9.73 -9.17 10.91
C GLY A 89 9.94 -8.03 9.90
N PRO A 90 11.15 -7.97 9.30
CA PRO A 90 11.57 -6.90 8.39
C PRO A 90 10.92 -6.92 7.00
#